data_AF-A0A1L9VSS2-F1
#
_entry.id   AF-A0A1L9VSS2-F1
#
_cell.length_a   1.000
_cell.length_b   1.000
_cell.length_c   1.000
_cell.angle_alpha   90.00
_cell.angle_beta   90.00
_cell.angle_gamma   90.00
#
_symmetry.space_group_name_H-M   'P 1'
#
loop_
_entity.id
_entity.type
_entity.pdbx_description
1 polymer ?
#
loop_
_entity_poly.entity_id
_entity_poly.type
_entity_poly.pdbx_seq_one_letter_code
_entity_poly.pdbx_strand_id
1 'polypeptide(L)'
;MVTVSEKERERGRRAIHGGEVEFGEWLGGQGGAVPDIDKLIPFTRWITPTNVPKRFTTQMYLYFLPLPVAPESEKRILEELPEGGKPEQIHLPTSDGGIEVTEARFLPASEWLHLAKAGEIMLFPPQFLLLHLVSEILDKQPRPVDSSLSSLEELEKRRAELVKFVHSGTPPWREKCISPKMLKMAGDGRAVLGLDHPGPELGASERRGESERVVIVRFKKGESREVDVASRDSVSKL
;
A
#
# COMPACT_ATOMS: atom_id res chain seq x y z
N MET A 1 -1.72 -18.81 -12.70
CA MET A 1 -2.79 -18.25 -11.85
C MET A 1 -3.98 -19.19 -11.92
N VAL A 2 -4.73 -19.38 -10.84
CA VAL A 2 -5.91 -20.27 -10.83
C VAL A 2 -7.19 -19.46 -10.97
N THR A 3 -8.08 -19.90 -11.84
CA THR A 3 -9.41 -19.30 -12.04
C THR A 3 -10.42 -20.07 -11.20
N VAL A 4 -11.14 -19.35 -10.35
CA VAL A 4 -12.19 -19.90 -9.47
C VAL A 4 -13.49 -19.19 -9.79
N SER A 5 -14.58 -19.93 -10.01
CA SER A 5 -15.89 -19.33 -10.27
C SER A 5 -16.33 -18.41 -9.13
N GLU A 6 -17.12 -17.37 -9.42
CA GLU A 6 -17.60 -16.42 -8.41
C GLU A 6 -18.30 -17.12 -7.23
N LYS A 7 -19.17 -18.09 -7.53
CA LYS A 7 -19.90 -18.87 -6.53
C LYS A 7 -18.95 -19.62 -5.59
N GLU A 8 -17.90 -20.22 -6.14
CA GLU A 8 -16.94 -21.00 -5.36
C GLU A 8 -15.99 -20.11 -4.55
N ARG A 9 -15.58 -18.98 -5.12
CA ARG A 9 -14.82 -17.94 -4.42
C ARG A 9 -15.59 -17.39 -3.23
N GLU A 10 -16.88 -17.07 -3.41
CA GLU A 10 -17.71 -16.52 -2.35
C GLU A 10 -17.98 -17.53 -1.23
N ARG A 11 -18.18 -18.80 -1.59
CA ARG A 11 -18.26 -19.89 -0.60
C ARG A 11 -16.96 -20.00 0.20
N GLY A 12 -15.82 -20.03 -0.50
CA GLY A 12 -14.50 -20.06 0.13
C GLY A 12 -14.28 -18.88 1.07
N ARG A 13 -14.59 -17.66 0.61
CA ARG A 13 -14.47 -16.43 1.41
C ARG A 13 -15.24 -16.52 2.73
N ARG A 14 -16.48 -17.03 2.70
CA ARG A 14 -17.30 -17.20 3.92
C ARG A 14 -16.73 -18.27 4.85
N ALA A 15 -16.36 -19.42 4.31
CA ALA A 15 -15.79 -20.51 5.10
C ALA A 15 -14.47 -20.09 5.78
N ILE A 16 -13.60 -19.39 5.06
CA ILE A 16 -12.34 -18.85 5.60
C ILE A 16 -12.61 -17.80 6.67
N HIS A 17 -13.50 -16.83 6.40
CA HIS A 17 -13.84 -15.79 7.38
C HIS A 17 -14.50 -16.37 8.64
N GLY A 18 -15.31 -17.41 8.49
CA GLY A 18 -15.94 -18.15 9.59
C GLY A 18 -15.00 -19.10 10.36
N GLY A 19 -13.76 -19.27 9.90
CA GLY A 19 -12.80 -20.22 10.51
C GLY A 19 -13.13 -21.69 10.25
N GLU A 20 -13.95 -22.00 9.24
CA GLU A 20 -14.33 -23.37 8.87
C GLU A 20 -13.22 -24.09 8.10
N VAL A 21 -12.41 -23.33 7.34
CA VAL A 21 -11.29 -23.85 6.55
C VAL A 21 -10.15 -22.82 6.54
N GLU A 22 -8.90 -23.27 6.61
CA GLU A 22 -7.77 -22.38 6.44
C GLU A 22 -7.59 -21.97 4.96
N PHE A 23 -7.10 -20.75 4.71
CA PHE A 23 -6.91 -20.25 3.34
C PHE A 23 -6.03 -21.16 2.49
N GLY A 24 -4.94 -21.68 3.06
CA GLY A 24 -4.01 -22.57 2.35
C GLY A 24 -4.65 -23.91 1.96
N GLU A 25 -5.48 -24.48 2.83
CA GLU A 25 -6.24 -25.70 2.56
C GLU A 25 -7.27 -25.48 1.44
N TRP A 26 -8.07 -24.41 1.55
CA TRP A 26 -9.06 -24.06 0.53
C TRP A 26 -8.40 -23.84 -0.84
N LEU A 27 -7.26 -23.14 -0.86
CA LEU A 27 -6.50 -22.87 -2.08
C LEU A 27 -5.91 -24.16 -2.69
N GLY A 28 -5.37 -25.06 -1.85
CA GLY A 28 -4.89 -26.37 -2.29
C GLY A 28 -5.98 -27.22 -2.95
N GLY A 29 -7.23 -27.07 -2.51
CA GLY A 29 -8.41 -27.67 -3.17
C GLY A 29 -8.65 -27.17 -4.60
N GLN A 30 -8.09 -26.02 -4.99
CA GLN A 30 -8.21 -25.44 -6.32
C GLN A 30 -7.12 -25.97 -7.28
N GLY A 31 -7.04 -27.29 -7.41
CA GLY A 31 -6.07 -27.95 -8.31
C GLY A 31 -4.63 -27.89 -7.81
N GLY A 32 -4.42 -27.91 -6.49
CA GLY A 32 -3.08 -27.84 -5.89
C GLY A 32 -2.45 -26.44 -5.93
N ALA A 33 -3.28 -25.40 -6.04
CA ALA A 33 -2.80 -24.03 -6.09
C ALA A 33 -2.07 -23.63 -4.79
N VAL A 34 -1.12 -22.71 -4.93
CA VAL A 34 -0.37 -22.13 -3.80
C VAL A 34 -0.35 -20.61 -3.93
N PRO A 35 -0.18 -19.85 -2.82
CA PRO A 35 -0.11 -18.40 -2.89
C PRO A 35 1.16 -17.93 -3.62
N ASP A 36 1.03 -16.94 -4.50
CA ASP A 36 2.14 -16.34 -5.27
C ASP A 36 2.96 -15.37 -4.40
N ILE A 37 3.67 -15.92 -3.40
CA ILE A 37 4.45 -15.12 -2.44
C ILE A 37 5.78 -14.62 -3.01
N ASP A 38 6.29 -15.26 -4.07
CA ASP A 38 7.59 -14.92 -4.67
C ASP A 38 7.58 -13.54 -5.32
N LYS A 39 6.40 -13.06 -5.74
CA LYS A 39 6.21 -11.72 -6.30
C LYS A 39 5.97 -10.63 -5.26
N LEU A 40 5.89 -10.96 -3.97
CA LEU A 40 5.78 -9.96 -2.91
C LEU A 40 7.12 -9.23 -2.75
N ILE A 41 7.11 -7.92 -3.01
CA ILE A 41 8.28 -7.06 -2.86
C ILE A 41 8.19 -6.40 -1.48
N PRO A 42 9.09 -6.69 -0.52
CA PRO A 42 9.07 -6.01 0.77
C PRO A 42 9.29 -4.51 0.57
N PHE A 43 8.48 -3.66 1.19
CA PHE A 43 8.58 -2.21 1.04
C PHE A 43 9.13 -1.51 2.28
N THR A 44 8.54 -1.71 3.46
CA THR A 44 9.11 -1.16 4.71
C THR A 44 8.49 -1.86 5.91
N ARG A 45 9.15 -1.78 7.07
CA ARG A 45 8.56 -2.19 8.35
C ARG A 45 8.16 -0.97 9.15
N TRP A 46 6.92 -0.97 9.63
CA TRP A 46 6.40 0.05 10.53
C TRP A 46 6.14 -0.52 11.92
N ILE A 47 6.63 0.16 12.95
CA ILE A 47 6.38 -0.17 14.34
C ILE A 47 5.55 0.96 14.94
N THR A 48 4.44 0.59 15.58
CA THR A 48 3.57 1.58 16.23
C THR A 48 4.38 2.41 17.25
N PRO A 49 4.24 3.75 17.29
CA PRO A 49 4.94 4.61 18.24
C PRO A 49 4.76 4.19 19.71
N THR A 50 5.74 4.56 20.55
CA THR A 50 5.81 4.15 21.97
C THR A 50 4.73 4.78 22.85
N ASN A 51 4.08 5.84 22.39
CA ASN A 51 3.00 6.52 23.11
C ASN A 51 1.61 5.87 22.89
N VAL A 52 1.54 4.79 22.10
CA VAL A 52 0.31 4.03 21.86
C VAL A 52 0.35 2.76 22.72
N PRO A 53 -0.71 2.43 23.49
CA PRO A 53 -0.68 1.33 24.44
C PRO A 53 -0.58 -0.06 23.77
N LYS A 54 -1.23 -0.24 22.63
CA LYS A 54 -1.12 -1.47 21.82
C LYS A 54 -0.23 -1.18 20.62
N ARG A 55 0.87 -1.93 20.50
CA ARG A 55 1.88 -1.72 19.48
C ARG A 55 2.00 -2.95 18.59
N PHE A 56 2.18 -2.70 17.30
CA PHE A 56 2.32 -3.72 16.28
C PHE A 56 3.63 -3.51 15.52
N THR A 57 4.15 -4.61 14.97
CA THR A 57 5.22 -4.61 13.98
C THR A 57 4.61 -5.08 12.66
N THR A 58 4.52 -4.17 11.68
CA THR A 58 3.84 -4.42 10.41
C THR A 58 4.86 -4.38 9.29
N GLN A 59 5.01 -5.49 8.58
CA GLN A 59 5.78 -5.54 7.33
C GLN A 59 4.85 -5.22 6.16
N MET A 60 5.21 -4.20 5.39
CA MET A 60 4.48 -3.77 4.21
C MET A 60 5.11 -4.38 2.96
N TYR A 61 4.27 -4.73 1.98
CA TYR A 61 4.69 -5.32 0.71
C TYR A 61 4.00 -4.61 -0.47
N LEU A 62 4.66 -4.62 -1.62
CA LEU A 62 4.06 -4.32 -2.91
C LEU A 62 3.81 -5.62 -3.67
N TYR A 63 2.72 -5.66 -4.42
CA TYR A 63 2.40 -6.73 -5.36
C TYR A 63 1.77 -6.10 -6.60
N PHE A 64 2.34 -6.35 -7.77
CA PHE A 64 1.78 -5.84 -9.02
C PHE A 64 0.79 -6.83 -9.61
N LEU A 65 -0.43 -6.38 -9.84
CA LEU A 65 -1.38 -7.13 -10.67
C LEU A 65 -0.88 -7.16 -12.13
N PRO A 66 -1.11 -8.24 -12.90
CA PRO A 66 -0.70 -8.33 -14.30
C PRO A 66 -1.19 -7.13 -15.13
N LEU A 67 -0.38 -6.71 -16.11
CA LEU A 67 -0.83 -5.76 -17.12
C LEU A 67 -1.61 -6.49 -18.23
N PRO A 68 -2.46 -5.79 -19.00
CA PRO A 68 -3.23 -6.35 -20.10
C PRO A 68 -2.46 -7.06 -21.24
N VAL A 69 -1.13 -7.11 -21.23
CA VAL A 69 -0.28 -7.69 -22.29
C VAL A 69 0.44 -8.98 -21.88
N ALA A 70 0.15 -9.49 -20.71
CA ALA A 70 0.83 -10.65 -20.14
C ALA A 70 0.73 -11.92 -21.04
N PRO A 71 1.61 -12.94 -20.88
CA PRO A 71 1.65 -14.15 -21.72
C PRO A 71 0.28 -14.82 -21.90
N GLU A 72 0.01 -15.61 -22.95
CA GLU A 72 -1.31 -16.24 -23.23
C GLU A 72 -2.00 -16.92 -22.03
N SER A 73 -1.25 -17.48 -21.09
CA SER A 73 -1.76 -18.03 -19.83
C SER A 73 -2.28 -16.97 -18.84
N GLU A 74 -1.73 -15.76 -18.88
CA GLU A 74 -2.17 -14.55 -18.18
C GLU A 74 -3.12 -13.69 -19.03
N LYS A 75 -3.11 -13.88 -20.36
CA LYS A 75 -3.99 -13.26 -21.36
C LYS A 75 -5.39 -13.88 -21.39
N ARG A 76 -5.55 -15.19 -21.16
CA ARG A 76 -6.89 -15.80 -20.93
C ARG A 76 -7.65 -15.16 -19.77
N ILE A 77 -6.93 -14.57 -18.81
CA ILE A 77 -7.48 -13.80 -17.68
C ILE A 77 -8.00 -12.43 -18.15
N LEU A 78 -7.45 -11.92 -19.26
CA LEU A 78 -7.72 -10.63 -19.85
C LEU A 78 -8.66 -10.71 -21.06
N GLU A 79 -8.74 -11.85 -21.75
CA GLU A 79 -9.67 -12.12 -22.88
C GLU A 79 -11.10 -12.45 -22.40
N GLU A 80 -11.27 -12.70 -21.10
CA GLU A 80 -12.56 -12.62 -20.41
C GLU A 80 -12.91 -11.17 -19.98
N LEU A 81 -12.09 -10.17 -20.35
CA LEU A 81 -12.40 -8.74 -20.19
C LEU A 81 -12.98 -8.19 -21.50
N PRO A 82 -14.14 -7.51 -21.46
CA PRO A 82 -14.82 -7.05 -22.66
C PRO A 82 -14.06 -5.90 -23.36
N GLU A 83 -13.97 -6.01 -24.69
CA GLU A 83 -13.48 -4.96 -25.59
C GLU A 83 -14.38 -3.71 -25.55
N GLY A 84 -13.77 -2.54 -25.37
CA GLY A 84 -14.36 -1.26 -25.76
C GLY A 84 -15.27 -0.60 -24.70
N GLY A 85 -14.73 0.42 -24.04
CA GLY A 85 -15.54 1.60 -23.67
C GLY A 85 -16.40 1.53 -22.41
N LYS A 86 -16.23 0.55 -21.52
CA LYS A 86 -16.63 0.63 -20.11
C LYS A 86 -15.56 -0.05 -19.23
N PRO A 87 -14.94 0.64 -18.26
CA PRO A 87 -13.96 0.03 -17.37
C PRO A 87 -14.70 -0.88 -16.37
N GLU A 88 -14.91 -2.15 -16.69
CA GLU A 88 -15.53 -3.09 -15.75
C GLU A 88 -14.51 -4.04 -15.12
N GLN A 89 -14.10 -3.59 -13.93
CA GLN A 89 -13.81 -4.35 -12.72
C GLN A 89 -12.60 -5.29 -12.75
N ILE A 90 -11.42 -4.69 -12.46
CA ILE A 90 -10.59 -5.24 -11.38
C ILE A 90 -11.59 -5.61 -10.25
N HIS A 91 -11.72 -6.90 -9.90
CA HIS A 91 -12.78 -7.38 -8.98
C HIS A 91 -13.04 -6.33 -7.91
N LEU A 92 -14.21 -5.69 -7.96
CA LEU A 92 -14.46 -4.60 -7.03
C LEU A 92 -14.33 -5.18 -5.64
N PRO A 93 -13.39 -4.68 -4.83
CA PRO A 93 -13.15 -5.26 -3.54
C PRO A 93 -14.45 -5.15 -2.75
N THR A 94 -14.99 -6.28 -2.33
CA THR A 94 -16.27 -6.34 -1.65
C THR A 94 -16.07 -6.13 -0.16
N SER A 95 -17.04 -5.49 0.48
CA SER A 95 -17.11 -5.44 1.93
C SER A 95 -17.24 -6.85 2.50
N ASP A 96 -16.92 -6.99 3.78
CA ASP A 96 -17.27 -8.17 4.59
C ASP A 96 -18.77 -8.20 4.97
N GLY A 97 -19.63 -7.53 4.18
CA GLY A 97 -21.02 -7.26 4.55
C GLY A 97 -21.20 -5.99 5.40
N GLY A 98 -20.13 -5.18 5.55
CA GLY A 98 -20.16 -3.92 6.29
C GLY A 98 -19.91 -4.09 7.80
N ILE A 99 -19.21 -5.16 8.19
CA ILE A 99 -18.86 -5.45 9.58
C ILE A 99 -17.63 -4.62 9.96
N GLU A 100 -16.55 -4.72 9.18
CA GLU A 100 -15.30 -3.98 9.37
C GLU A 100 -14.92 -3.17 8.12
N VAL A 101 -15.13 -3.73 6.92
CA VAL A 101 -14.83 -3.06 5.65
C VAL A 101 -16.12 -2.55 5.04
N THR A 102 -16.36 -1.25 5.09
CA THR A 102 -17.61 -0.66 4.57
C THR A 102 -17.60 -0.45 3.05
N GLU A 103 -16.42 -0.23 2.48
CA GLU A 103 -16.24 0.04 1.06
C GLU A 103 -14.79 -0.21 0.64
N ALA A 104 -14.59 -0.61 -0.62
CA ALA A 104 -13.27 -0.66 -1.21
C ALA A 104 -13.33 -0.33 -2.70
N ARG A 105 -12.32 0.40 -3.19
CA ARG A 105 -12.24 0.92 -4.57
C ARG A 105 -10.80 0.84 -5.08
N PHE A 106 -10.62 0.83 -6.40
CA PHE A 106 -9.32 1.08 -7.03
C PHE A 106 -9.24 2.56 -7.43
N LEU A 107 -8.29 3.28 -6.83
CA LEU A 107 -7.98 4.66 -7.17
C LEU A 107 -6.46 4.84 -7.24
N PRO A 108 -5.95 5.80 -8.04
CA PRO A 108 -4.56 6.22 -8.00
C PRO A 108 -4.12 6.62 -6.59
N ALA A 109 -2.84 6.43 -6.27
CA ALA A 109 -2.32 6.78 -4.94
C ALA A 109 -2.49 8.27 -4.64
N SER A 110 -2.28 9.12 -5.64
CA SER A 110 -2.52 10.58 -5.61
C SER A 110 -3.96 10.95 -5.25
N GLU A 111 -4.95 10.15 -5.68
CA GLU A 111 -6.35 10.41 -5.38
C GLU A 111 -6.68 10.10 -3.92
N TRP A 112 -6.16 8.99 -3.39
CA TRP A 112 -6.27 8.68 -1.95
C TRP A 112 -5.65 9.77 -1.08
N LEU A 113 -4.50 10.32 -1.48
CA LEU A 113 -3.88 11.44 -0.79
C LEU A 113 -4.75 12.70 -0.86
N HIS A 114 -5.36 12.98 -2.01
CA HIS A 114 -6.26 14.13 -2.18
C HIS A 114 -7.48 14.04 -1.26
N LEU A 115 -8.17 12.90 -1.25
CA LEU A 115 -9.31 12.64 -0.36
C LEU A 115 -8.93 12.79 1.12
N ALA A 116 -7.76 12.31 1.51
CA ALA A 116 -7.27 12.45 2.88
C ALA A 116 -6.94 13.91 3.25
N LYS A 117 -6.36 14.68 2.33
CA LYS A 117 -6.11 16.12 2.50
C LYS A 117 -7.40 16.93 2.57
N ALA A 118 -8.42 16.55 1.81
CA ALA A 118 -9.76 17.13 1.87
C ALA A 118 -10.55 16.75 3.15
N GLY A 119 -10.05 15.78 3.91
CA GLY A 119 -10.70 15.30 5.15
C GLY A 119 -11.86 14.34 4.92
N GLU A 120 -12.07 13.88 3.68
CA GLU A 120 -13.12 12.94 3.29
C GLU A 120 -12.84 11.52 3.79
N ILE A 121 -11.56 11.16 3.90
CA ILE A 121 -11.11 9.88 4.45
C ILE A 121 -10.02 10.10 5.50
N MET A 122 -9.72 9.04 6.26
CA MET A 122 -8.61 9.00 7.19
C MET A 122 -7.51 8.10 6.67
N LEU A 123 -6.28 8.62 6.63
CA LEU A 123 -5.07 7.84 6.43
C LEU A 123 -4.14 8.05 7.62
N PHE A 124 -3.72 6.95 8.24
CA PHE A 124 -2.67 7.02 9.26
C PHE A 124 -1.30 7.27 8.61
N PRO A 125 -0.32 7.80 9.37
CA PRO A 125 1.03 8.09 8.88
C PRO A 125 1.68 7.02 7.97
N PRO A 126 1.67 5.71 8.30
CA PRO A 126 2.25 4.71 7.40
C PRO A 126 1.53 4.65 6.05
N GLN A 127 0.19 4.70 6.05
CA GLN A 127 -0.60 4.61 4.82
C GLN A 127 -0.35 5.83 3.93
N PHE A 128 -0.39 7.02 4.52
CA PHE A 128 -0.18 8.27 3.79
C PHE A 128 1.23 8.35 3.20
N LEU A 129 2.27 8.01 3.98
CA LEU A 129 3.65 8.01 3.51
C LEU A 129 3.84 7.08 2.31
N LEU A 130 3.34 5.84 2.39
CA LEU A 130 3.53 4.87 1.33
C LEU A 130 2.80 5.28 0.05
N LEU A 131 1.57 5.78 0.16
CA LEU A 131 0.83 6.32 -0.98
C LEU A 131 1.53 7.54 -1.59
N HIS A 132 2.08 8.43 -0.76
CA HIS A 132 2.87 9.57 -1.22
C HIS A 132 4.05 9.13 -2.09
N LEU A 133 4.89 8.23 -1.59
CA LEU A 133 6.06 7.73 -2.33
C LEU A 133 5.68 7.00 -3.63
N VAL A 134 4.61 6.20 -3.58
CA VAL A 134 4.10 5.51 -4.78
C VAL A 134 3.58 6.50 -5.81
N SER A 135 2.85 7.54 -5.37
CA SER A 135 2.28 8.55 -6.27
C SER A 135 3.34 9.37 -7.00
N GLU A 136 4.48 9.64 -6.35
CA GLU A 136 5.60 10.38 -6.97
C GLU A 136 6.19 9.64 -8.19
N ILE A 137 5.98 8.32 -8.28
CA ILE A 137 6.51 7.48 -9.36
C ILE A 137 5.41 7.05 -10.33
N LEU A 138 4.34 6.44 -9.83
CA LEU A 138 3.30 5.84 -10.67
C LEU A 138 2.34 6.87 -11.26
N ASP A 139 2.03 7.94 -10.52
CA ASP A 139 0.96 8.88 -10.87
C ASP A 139 1.48 10.15 -11.58
N LYS A 140 2.73 10.15 -12.04
CA LYS A 140 3.32 11.24 -12.83
C LYS A 140 2.46 11.60 -14.04
N GLN A 141 2.36 12.88 -14.34
CA GLN A 141 1.65 13.37 -15.53
C GLN A 141 2.57 13.39 -16.77
N PRO A 142 2.04 13.11 -17.97
CA PRO A 142 0.69 12.63 -18.23
C PRO A 142 0.51 11.17 -17.76
N ARG A 143 -0.69 10.85 -17.24
CA ARG A 143 -1.01 9.45 -16.91
C ARG A 143 -1.26 8.66 -18.20
N PRO A 144 -0.82 7.40 -18.28
CA PRO A 144 -1.30 6.46 -19.29
C PRO A 144 -2.81 6.29 -19.11
N VAL A 145 -3.59 6.72 -20.10
CA VAL A 145 -5.07 6.76 -20.04
C VAL A 145 -5.73 5.71 -20.93
N ASP A 146 -4.97 5.02 -21.76
CA ASP A 146 -5.46 4.01 -22.70
C ASP A 146 -4.67 2.70 -22.60
N SER A 147 -5.11 1.71 -23.36
CA SER A 147 -4.45 0.40 -23.47
C SER A 147 -3.50 0.33 -24.68
N SER A 148 -2.99 1.47 -25.15
CA SER A 148 -2.00 1.47 -26.23
C SER A 148 -0.68 0.81 -25.77
N LEU A 149 0.09 0.26 -26.71
CA LEU A 149 1.40 -0.32 -26.41
C LEU A 149 2.32 0.68 -25.69
N SER A 150 2.33 1.94 -26.12
CA SER A 150 3.10 3.01 -25.45
C SER A 150 2.66 3.26 -24.02
N SER A 151 1.35 3.21 -23.73
CA SER A 151 0.83 3.34 -22.37
C SER A 151 1.24 2.17 -21.49
N LEU A 152 1.24 0.96 -22.03
CA LEU A 152 1.63 -0.26 -21.33
C LEU A 152 3.14 -0.29 -21.05
N GLU A 153 3.98 0.06 -22.02
CA GLU A 153 5.42 0.22 -21.85
C GLU A 153 5.76 1.26 -20.78
N GLU A 154 5.05 2.39 -20.76
CA GLU A 154 5.25 3.41 -19.73
C GLU A 154 4.80 2.92 -18.34
N LEU A 155 3.71 2.14 -18.24
CA LEU A 155 3.30 1.51 -16.98
C LEU A 155 4.36 0.50 -16.49
N GLU A 156 4.90 -0.34 -17.37
CA GLU A 156 5.99 -1.27 -17.02
C GLU A 156 7.22 -0.54 -16.53
N LYS A 157 7.63 0.51 -17.25
CA LYS A 157 8.75 1.37 -16.87
C LYS A 157 8.53 2.00 -15.49
N ARG A 158 7.35 2.57 -15.21
CA ARG A 158 7.03 3.15 -13.89
C ARG A 158 7.02 2.10 -12.79
N ARG A 159 6.52 0.89 -13.05
CA ARG A 159 6.61 -0.24 -12.11
C ARG A 159 8.07 -0.58 -11.81
N ALA A 160 8.92 -0.68 -12.82
CA ALA A 160 10.34 -0.94 -12.66
C ALA A 160 11.06 0.20 -11.88
N GLU A 161 10.69 1.46 -12.13
CA GLU A 161 11.18 2.61 -11.36
C GLU A 161 10.80 2.50 -9.87
N LEU A 162 9.55 2.11 -9.56
CA LEU A 162 9.11 1.92 -8.18
C LEU A 162 9.87 0.77 -7.50
N VAL A 163 10.09 -0.35 -8.19
CA VAL A 163 10.92 -1.45 -7.66
C VAL A 163 12.34 -0.98 -7.38
N LYS A 164 12.93 -0.22 -8.30
CA LYS A 164 14.28 0.35 -8.13
C LYS A 164 14.32 1.30 -6.92
N PHE A 165 13.29 2.12 -6.73
CA PHE A 165 13.16 2.99 -5.57
C PHE A 165 13.09 2.21 -4.25
N VAL A 166 12.33 1.11 -4.20
CA VAL A 166 12.21 0.26 -3.01
C VAL A 166 13.56 -0.37 -2.61
N HIS A 167 14.45 -0.59 -3.58
CA HIS A 167 15.80 -1.09 -3.38
C HIS A 167 16.85 0.02 -3.17
N SER A 168 16.46 1.28 -3.18
CA SER A 168 17.36 2.43 -3.02
C SER A 168 17.30 3.02 -1.60
N GLY A 169 18.27 3.87 -1.29
CA GLY A 169 18.46 4.48 0.02
C GLY A 169 19.46 3.73 0.90
N THR A 170 19.73 4.26 2.09
CA THR A 170 20.65 3.64 3.05
C THR A 170 20.04 3.67 4.46
N PRO A 171 19.50 2.56 4.97
CA PRO A 171 19.33 1.27 4.28
C PRO A 171 18.29 1.37 3.14
N PRO A 172 18.24 0.39 2.22
CA PRO A 172 17.19 0.31 1.22
C PRO A 172 15.80 0.41 1.85
N TRP A 173 14.82 1.00 1.16
CA TRP A 173 13.45 1.13 1.69
C TRP A 173 12.91 -0.20 2.23
N ARG A 174 13.08 -1.28 1.47
CA ARG A 174 12.68 -2.65 1.84
C ARG A 174 13.21 -3.14 3.19
N GLU A 175 14.28 -2.55 3.70
CA GLU A 175 14.92 -2.89 4.98
C GLU A 175 14.67 -1.85 6.08
N LYS A 176 14.16 -0.66 5.72
CA LYS A 176 13.85 0.40 6.68
C LYS A 176 12.86 -0.08 7.71
N CYS A 177 13.16 0.22 8.96
CA CYS A 177 12.32 -0.05 10.11
C CYS A 177 12.00 1.27 10.80
N ILE A 178 10.73 1.67 10.78
CA ILE A 178 10.27 3.00 11.18
C ILE A 178 9.35 2.87 12.39
N SER A 179 9.74 3.49 13.49
CA SER A 179 8.92 3.76 14.68
C SER A 179 8.89 5.28 14.87
N PRO A 180 7.82 5.96 14.44
CA PRO A 180 7.78 7.42 14.47
C PRO A 180 7.99 8.00 15.86
N LYS A 181 8.73 9.11 15.93
CA LYS A 181 8.90 9.92 17.14
C LYS A 181 8.52 11.35 16.84
N MET A 182 7.76 11.97 17.74
CA MET A 182 7.48 13.40 17.65
C MET A 182 8.79 14.18 17.85
N LEU A 183 9.20 14.94 16.83
CA LEU A 183 10.35 15.83 16.89
C LEU A 183 9.96 17.17 17.51
N LYS A 184 8.81 17.70 17.09
CA LYS A 184 8.25 18.96 17.57
C LYS A 184 6.76 19.09 17.22
N MET A 185 6.13 20.11 17.78
CA MET A 185 4.82 20.61 17.38
C MET A 185 5.02 21.84 16.48
N ALA A 186 4.39 21.87 15.32
CA ALA A 186 4.34 23.06 14.47
C ALA A 186 3.43 24.13 15.10
N GLY A 187 3.61 25.39 14.70
CA GLY A 187 2.83 26.53 15.24
C GLY A 187 1.32 26.42 15.01
N ASP A 188 0.89 25.65 14.02
CA ASP A 188 -0.52 25.37 13.72
C ASP A 188 -1.08 24.17 14.53
N GLY A 189 -0.30 23.58 15.42
CA GLY A 189 -0.69 22.45 16.27
C GLY A 189 -0.61 21.07 15.60
N ARG A 190 0.06 20.94 14.44
CA ARG A 190 0.40 19.63 13.86
C ARG A 190 1.69 19.07 14.45
N ALA A 191 1.72 17.77 14.73
CA ALA A 191 2.93 17.08 15.17
C ALA A 191 3.83 16.79 13.96
N VAL A 192 5.13 17.07 14.11
CA VAL A 192 6.16 16.67 13.15
C VAL A 192 6.80 15.37 13.64
N LEU A 193 6.65 14.31 12.86
CA LEU A 193 7.14 12.97 13.17
C LEU A 193 8.42 12.65 12.40
N GLY A 194 9.49 12.39 13.13
CA GLY A 194 10.73 11.81 12.61
C GLY A 194 10.56 10.32 12.40
N LEU A 195 11.15 9.81 11.32
CA LEU A 195 10.96 8.45 10.83
C LEU A 195 12.23 7.59 10.90
N ASP A 196 13.30 8.12 11.50
CA ASP A 196 14.68 7.60 11.44
C ASP A 196 14.98 6.48 12.43
N HIS A 197 14.12 6.28 13.42
CA HIS A 197 14.33 5.31 14.49
C HIS A 197 13.54 4.01 14.27
N PRO A 198 14.11 2.84 14.59
CA PRO A 198 13.41 1.54 14.53
C PRO A 198 12.59 1.21 15.78
N GLY A 199 12.54 2.12 16.77
CA GLY A 199 11.89 1.88 18.06
C GLY A 199 12.83 1.25 19.09
N PRO A 200 12.44 1.27 20.39
CA PRO A 200 13.28 0.78 21.49
C PRO A 200 13.53 -0.73 21.42
N GLU A 201 12.59 -1.51 20.88
CA GLU A 201 12.70 -2.98 20.74
C GLU A 201 13.92 -3.40 19.92
N LEU A 202 14.36 -2.52 19.03
CA LEU A 202 15.43 -2.75 18.07
C LEU A 202 16.63 -1.84 18.34
N GLY A 203 16.71 -1.23 19.53
CA GLY A 203 17.75 -0.26 19.90
C GLY A 203 19.17 -0.83 19.89
N ALA A 204 19.33 -2.14 20.06
CA ALA A 204 20.60 -2.85 19.96
C ALA A 204 20.89 -3.41 18.55
N SER A 205 20.02 -3.15 17.57
CA SER A 205 20.17 -3.63 16.19
C SER A 205 20.69 -2.51 15.27
N GLU A 206 21.25 -2.91 14.13
CA GLU A 206 21.67 -1.99 13.07
C GLU A 206 20.50 -1.46 12.21
N ARG A 207 19.24 -1.77 12.58
CA ARG A 207 18.07 -1.31 11.83
C ARG A 207 17.95 0.21 11.90
N ARG A 208 17.65 0.84 10.77
CA ARG A 208 17.40 2.28 10.68
C ARG A 208 16.12 2.57 9.90
N GLY A 209 15.53 3.73 10.16
CA GLY A 209 14.34 4.19 9.49
C GLY A 209 14.63 5.11 8.30
N GLU A 210 13.70 6.02 8.03
CA GLU A 210 13.79 7.03 6.99
C GLU A 210 14.33 8.35 7.57
N SER A 211 15.45 8.86 7.04
CA SER A 211 16.13 10.04 7.59
C SER A 211 15.85 11.36 6.87
N GLU A 212 15.45 11.31 5.60
CA GLU A 212 15.29 12.50 4.76
C GLU A 212 13.89 13.10 4.84
N ARG A 213 12.88 12.30 5.22
CA ARG A 213 11.48 12.72 5.27
C ARG A 213 10.92 12.72 6.68
N VAL A 214 9.94 13.59 6.90
CA VAL A 214 9.10 13.63 8.09
C VAL A 214 7.64 13.53 7.69
N VAL A 215 6.81 12.99 8.58
CA VAL A 215 5.34 13.06 8.45
C VAL A 215 4.83 14.16 9.37
N ILE A 216 3.99 15.04 8.84
CA ILE A 216 3.30 16.08 9.59
C ILE A 216 1.84 15.63 9.75
N VAL A 217 1.29 15.68 10.96
CA VAL A 217 -0.07 15.18 11.22
C VAL A 217 -0.73 15.89 12.41
N ARG A 218 -2.03 16.16 12.31
CA ARG A 218 -2.85 16.53 13.46
C ARG A 218 -3.50 15.28 14.05
N PHE A 219 -3.16 14.97 15.30
CA PHE A 219 -3.88 13.95 16.06
C PHE A 219 -5.05 14.57 16.83
N LYS A 220 -6.26 14.00 16.66
CA LYS A 220 -7.44 14.41 17.43
C LYS A 220 -8.23 13.18 17.85
N LYS A 221 -8.34 12.92 19.16
CA LYS A 221 -9.08 11.77 19.72
C LYS A 221 -8.70 10.41 19.10
N GLY A 222 -7.41 10.20 18.81
CA GLY A 222 -6.92 8.97 18.19
C GLY A 222 -7.01 8.94 16.66
N GLU A 223 -7.59 9.96 16.02
CA GLU A 223 -7.67 10.09 14.58
C GLU A 223 -6.47 10.86 13.99
N SER A 224 -6.08 10.52 12.76
CA SER A 224 -5.08 11.28 11.98
C SER A 224 -5.78 12.21 10.99
N ARG A 225 -5.51 13.51 11.06
CA ARG A 225 -6.06 14.53 10.16
C ARG A 225 -4.94 15.43 9.64
N GLU A 226 -5.17 16.11 8.52
CA GLU A 226 -4.22 17.08 7.92
C GLU A 226 -2.81 16.48 7.77
N VAL A 227 -2.75 15.24 7.27
CA VAL A 227 -1.49 14.51 7.10
C VAL A 227 -0.74 15.04 5.87
N ASP A 228 0.56 15.22 6.00
CA ASP A 228 1.44 15.59 4.89
C ASP A 228 2.85 14.99 5.05
N VAL A 229 3.61 14.99 3.98
CA VAL A 229 5.02 14.57 3.96
C VAL A 229 5.88 15.75 3.55
N ALA A 230 6.99 15.94 4.26
CA ALA A 230 7.95 17.00 3.95
C ALA A 230 9.38 16.47 4.07
N SER A 231 10.32 17.18 3.42
CA SER A 231 11.74 16.99 3.69
C SER A 231 12.05 17.39 5.13
N ARG A 232 12.91 16.63 5.79
CA ARG A 232 13.38 16.95 7.15
C ARG A 232 14.06 18.32 7.21
N ASP A 233 14.79 18.69 6.16
CA ASP A 233 15.53 19.94 6.07
C ASP A 233 14.60 21.15 5.92
N SER A 234 13.47 21.00 5.23
CA SER A 234 12.51 22.10 5.07
C SER A 234 11.75 22.39 6.37
N VAL A 235 11.53 21.36 7.18
CA VAL A 235 10.81 21.48 8.45
C VAL A 235 11.72 21.97 9.59
N SER A 236 13.05 21.87 9.47
CA SER A 236 13.97 22.45 10.46
C SER A 236 13.80 23.98 10.68
N LYS A 237 13.13 24.65 9.74
CA LYS A 237 12.84 26.10 9.72
C LYS A 237 11.45 26.50 10.23
N LEU A 238 10.57 25.53 10.50
CA LEU A 238 9.24 25.74 11.11
C LEU A 238 9.30 25.79 12.64
#